data_AF-A0A1M7DV58-F1
#
_entry.id   AF-A0A1M7DV58-F1
#
_cell.length_a   1.000
_cell.length_b   1.000
_cell.length_c   1.000
_cell.angle_alpha   90.00
_cell.angle_beta   90.00
_cell.angle_gamma   90.00
#
_symmetry.space_group_name_H-M   'P 1'
#
loop_
_entity.id
_entity.type
_entity.pdbx_description
1 polymer ?
#
loop_
_entity_poly.entity_id
_entity_poly.type
_entity_poly.pdbx_seq_one_letter_code
_entity_poly.pdbx_strand_id
1 'polypeptide(L)'
;MKVAFIGLVLNLLWTFGLSQDLYGFNNAQIVEVGTYLCIGFWSLSVVGFLMMLTGKRKVGSVLLIIGSIIFVPLGLVAILGARKATSKDTDASLEGRETSGRGSATFHAVKQGNLMLGCGIVVLLIFMLSDLSSTASLGAISGIMIVMGVWWKSSPLVEFRDDHLLINRGPVRSKLMLRYSEILRVEYKRRSCILHYRRQGNEVDKDRKIGIASGGLLQHDRGRFELALRNRVERGKQSQDVLEG
;
A
#
# COMPACT_ATOMS: atom_id res chain seq x y z
N MET A 1 -1.01 -13.04 -8.12
CA MET A 1 -0.65 -13.63 -9.44
C MET A 1 -0.84 -12.65 -10.58
N LYS A 2 -2.07 -12.31 -11.03
CA LYS A 2 -2.29 -11.41 -12.19
C LYS A 2 -1.50 -10.09 -12.14
N VAL A 3 -1.47 -9.43 -10.99
CA VAL A 3 -0.73 -8.17 -10.80
C VAL A 3 0.79 -8.35 -10.91
N ALA A 4 1.34 -9.45 -10.37
CA ALA A 4 2.77 -9.75 -10.46
C ALA A 4 3.19 -10.01 -11.91
N PHE A 5 2.34 -10.73 -12.66
CA PHE A 5 2.56 -10.99 -14.08
C PHE A 5 2.56 -9.70 -14.91
N ILE A 6 1.59 -8.80 -14.67
CA ILE A 6 1.54 -7.50 -15.33
C ILE A 6 2.82 -6.69 -15.07
N GLY A 7 3.29 -6.67 -13.81
CA GLY A 7 4.54 -5.99 -13.47
C GLY A 7 5.77 -6.58 -14.18
N LEU A 8 5.80 -7.90 -14.36
CA LEU A 8 6.88 -8.58 -15.06
C LEU A 8 6.92 -8.25 -16.57
N VAL A 9 5.75 -8.16 -17.20
CA VAL A 9 5.62 -7.72 -18.60
C VAL A 9 6.04 -6.25 -18.74
N LEU A 10 5.67 -5.39 -17.78
CA LEU A 10 6.10 -3.98 -17.79
C LEU A 10 7.62 -3.84 -17.67
N ASN A 11 8.27 -4.64 -16.82
CA ASN A 11 9.74 -4.64 -16.72
C ASN A 11 10.41 -5.09 -18.03
N LEU A 12 9.80 -6.05 -18.74
CA LEU A 12 10.30 -6.48 -20.05
C LEU A 12 10.19 -5.36 -21.09
N LEU A 13 9.01 -4.74 -21.20
CA LEU A 13 8.77 -3.62 -22.11
C LEU A 13 9.72 -2.46 -21.83
N TRP A 14 9.97 -2.16 -20.56
CA TRP A 14 10.95 -1.16 -20.16
C TRP A 14 12.37 -1.51 -20.60
N THR A 15 12.78 -2.77 -20.45
CA THR A 15 14.11 -3.23 -20.89
C THR A 15 14.28 -3.04 -22.39
N PHE A 16 13.25 -3.38 -23.19
CA PHE A 16 13.27 -3.13 -24.63
C PHE A 16 13.24 -1.64 -24.99
N GLY A 17 12.40 -0.84 -24.32
CA GLY A 17 12.32 0.61 -24.55
C GLY A 17 13.66 1.31 -24.25
N LEU A 18 14.27 1.00 -23.10
CA LEU A 18 15.59 1.53 -22.75
C LEU A 18 16.64 1.15 -23.79
N SER A 19 16.62 -0.08 -24.30
CA SER A 19 17.60 -0.49 -25.31
C SER A 19 17.49 0.38 -26.57
N GLN A 20 16.26 0.65 -27.06
CA GLN A 20 16.04 1.45 -28.27
C GLN A 20 16.46 2.93 -28.07
N ASP A 21 16.09 3.55 -26.95
CA ASP A 21 16.43 4.96 -26.67
C ASP A 21 17.94 5.14 -26.39
N LEU A 22 18.55 4.16 -25.73
CA LEU A 22 19.97 4.23 -25.38
C LEU A 22 20.90 4.00 -26.59
N TYR A 23 20.49 3.24 -27.60
CA TYR A 23 21.27 3.07 -28.85
C TYR A 23 21.51 4.40 -29.59
N GLY A 24 20.75 5.46 -29.29
CA GLY A 24 20.99 6.81 -29.80
C GLY A 24 22.15 7.56 -29.11
N PHE A 25 22.66 7.07 -27.97
CA PHE A 25 23.81 7.66 -27.27
C PHE A 25 25.13 7.09 -27.80
N ASN A 26 26.12 7.95 -28.04
CA ASN A 26 27.45 7.60 -28.60
C ASN A 26 28.34 6.71 -27.69
N ASN A 27 27.80 6.08 -26.64
CA ASN A 27 28.54 5.24 -25.68
C ASN A 27 28.02 3.80 -25.70
N ALA A 28 28.31 3.08 -26.78
CA ALA A 28 27.85 1.70 -26.99
C ALA A 28 28.13 0.75 -25.81
N GLN A 29 29.29 0.89 -25.14
CA GLN A 29 29.66 0.03 -24.01
C GLN A 29 28.75 0.21 -22.78
N ILE A 30 28.35 1.44 -22.46
CA ILE A 30 27.50 1.70 -21.30
C ILE A 30 26.09 1.15 -21.55
N VAL A 31 25.60 1.31 -22.77
CA VAL A 31 24.29 0.79 -23.22
C VAL A 31 24.27 -0.73 -23.17
N GLU A 32 25.32 -1.37 -23.66
CA GLU A 32 25.44 -2.82 -23.69
C GLU A 32 25.48 -3.41 -22.28
N VAL A 33 26.35 -2.89 -21.40
CA VAL A 33 26.44 -3.34 -20.00
C VAL A 33 25.12 -3.10 -19.25
N GLY A 34 24.50 -1.94 -19.43
CA GLY A 34 23.20 -1.62 -18.83
C GLY A 34 22.08 -2.55 -19.30
N THR A 35 22.07 -2.90 -20.59
CA THR A 35 21.09 -3.82 -21.18
C THR A 35 21.23 -5.23 -20.62
N TYR A 36 22.45 -5.77 -20.57
CA TYR A 36 22.69 -7.10 -19.98
C TYR A 36 22.31 -7.15 -18.50
N LEU A 37 22.60 -6.09 -17.75
CA LEU A 37 22.22 -5.99 -16.35
C LEU A 37 20.69 -6.00 -16.20
N CYS A 38 19.96 -5.22 -17.00
CA CYS A 38 18.50 -5.24 -17.00
C CYS A 38 17.95 -6.64 -17.35
N ILE A 39 18.45 -7.28 -18.41
CA ILE A 39 18.03 -8.64 -18.79
C ILE A 39 18.30 -9.64 -17.65
N GLY A 40 19.42 -9.52 -16.94
CA GLY A 40 19.75 -10.35 -15.78
C GLY A 40 18.74 -10.19 -14.64
N PHE A 41 18.41 -8.96 -14.25
CA PHE A 41 17.42 -8.67 -13.20
C PHE A 41 15.99 -9.04 -13.60
N TRP A 42 15.64 -8.88 -14.88
CA TRP A 42 14.37 -9.35 -15.41
C TRP A 42 14.28 -10.88 -15.38
N SER A 43 15.34 -11.58 -15.77
CA SER A 43 15.41 -13.05 -15.71
C SER A 43 15.27 -13.56 -14.27
N LEU A 44 15.93 -12.88 -13.31
CA LEU A 44 15.77 -13.15 -11.89
C LEU A 44 14.31 -12.97 -11.44
N SER A 45 13.63 -11.95 -11.95
CA SER A 45 12.19 -11.73 -11.70
C SER A 45 11.33 -12.87 -12.25
N VAL A 46 11.62 -13.36 -13.46
CA VAL A 46 10.94 -14.52 -14.06
C VAL A 46 11.10 -15.77 -13.22
N VAL A 47 12.32 -16.09 -12.78
CA VAL A 47 12.57 -17.23 -11.89
C VAL A 47 11.75 -17.09 -10.60
N GLY A 48 11.72 -15.89 -10.01
CA GLY A 48 10.91 -15.62 -8.82
C GLY A 48 9.42 -15.87 -9.05
N PHE A 49 8.89 -15.37 -10.17
CA PHE A 49 7.49 -15.59 -10.56
C PHE A 49 7.17 -17.08 -10.77
N LEU A 50 8.03 -17.82 -11.48
CA LEU A 50 7.86 -19.27 -11.69
C LEU A 50 7.89 -20.07 -10.38
N MET A 51 8.78 -19.70 -9.45
CA MET A 51 8.80 -20.27 -8.10
C MET A 51 7.50 -20.00 -7.33
N MET A 52 6.85 -18.86 -7.55
CA MET A 52 5.53 -18.60 -6.98
C MET A 52 4.44 -19.49 -7.60
N LEU A 53 4.52 -19.82 -8.90
CA LEU A 53 3.58 -20.73 -9.56
C LEU A 53 3.69 -22.17 -9.03
N THR A 54 4.91 -22.63 -8.71
CA THR A 54 5.20 -23.98 -8.21
C THR A 54 4.94 -24.16 -6.70
N GLY A 55 4.35 -23.17 -6.03
CA GLY A 55 3.98 -23.23 -4.61
C GLY A 55 5.05 -22.73 -3.64
N LYS A 56 6.29 -22.46 -4.09
CA LYS A 56 7.37 -21.88 -3.27
C LYS A 56 7.24 -20.35 -3.15
N ARG A 57 6.06 -19.86 -2.74
CA ARG A 57 5.68 -18.45 -2.85
C ARG A 57 6.54 -17.48 -2.06
N LYS A 58 7.01 -17.85 -0.84
CA LYS A 58 7.88 -16.97 -0.03
C LYS A 58 9.20 -16.66 -0.73
N VAL A 59 9.91 -17.71 -1.16
CA VAL A 59 11.19 -17.59 -1.87
C VAL A 59 10.99 -16.91 -3.22
N GLY A 60 9.97 -17.33 -3.98
CA GLY A 60 9.66 -16.74 -5.28
C GLY A 60 9.31 -15.25 -5.21
N SER A 61 8.56 -14.83 -4.20
CA SER A 61 8.23 -13.41 -3.99
C SER A 61 9.46 -12.57 -3.65
N VAL A 62 10.38 -13.07 -2.81
CA VAL A 62 11.62 -12.33 -2.49
C VAL A 62 12.47 -12.16 -3.75
N LEU A 63 12.61 -13.22 -4.54
CA LEU A 63 13.39 -13.19 -5.77
C LEU A 63 12.77 -12.26 -6.83
N LEU A 64 11.44 -12.26 -6.95
CA LEU A 64 10.70 -11.32 -7.80
C LEU A 64 10.96 -9.86 -7.38
N ILE A 65 10.95 -9.60 -6.07
CA ILE A 65 11.17 -8.25 -5.54
C ILE A 65 12.59 -7.77 -5.86
N ILE A 66 13.62 -8.59 -5.60
CA ILE A 66 15.02 -8.25 -5.88
C ILE A 66 15.21 -7.97 -7.37
N GLY A 67 14.69 -8.84 -8.23
CA GLY A 67 14.76 -8.69 -9.68
C GLY A 67 14.04 -7.43 -10.20
N SER A 68 13.06 -6.92 -9.46
CA SER A 68 12.21 -5.79 -9.89
C SER A 68 12.67 -4.44 -9.36
N ILE A 69 13.67 -4.37 -8.46
CA ILE A 69 14.12 -3.11 -7.83
C ILE A 69 14.74 -2.14 -8.85
N ILE A 70 15.44 -2.64 -9.86
CA ILE A 70 16.12 -1.78 -10.85
C ILE A 70 15.13 -1.16 -11.83
N PHE A 71 13.94 -1.75 -11.96
CA PHE A 71 12.88 -1.27 -12.84
C PHE A 71 11.97 -0.24 -12.18
N VAL A 72 12.36 0.36 -11.06
CA VAL A 72 11.57 1.42 -10.42
C VAL A 72 11.47 2.59 -11.40
N PRO A 73 10.24 3.02 -11.77
CA PRO A 73 9.00 2.83 -11.03
C PRO A 73 8.13 1.63 -11.41
N LEU A 74 8.26 1.06 -12.62
CA LEU A 74 7.42 -0.03 -13.13
C LEU A 74 7.52 -1.33 -12.32
N GLY A 75 8.73 -1.66 -11.84
CA GLY A 75 9.00 -2.86 -11.05
C GLY A 75 8.23 -2.94 -9.74
N LEU A 76 7.71 -1.82 -9.23
CA LEU A 76 6.86 -1.82 -8.05
C LEU A 76 5.53 -2.54 -8.27
N VAL A 77 5.01 -2.59 -9.49
CA VAL A 77 3.80 -3.38 -9.79
C VAL A 77 4.08 -4.87 -9.55
N ALA A 78 5.25 -5.36 -9.96
CA ALA A 78 5.70 -6.73 -9.70
C ALA A 78 5.91 -6.98 -8.20
N ILE A 79 6.59 -6.05 -7.51
CA ILE A 79 6.81 -6.09 -6.05
C ILE A 79 5.49 -6.19 -5.28
N LEU A 80 4.52 -5.33 -5.61
CA LEU A 80 3.20 -5.32 -4.96
C LEU A 80 2.42 -6.61 -5.28
N GLY A 81 2.54 -7.11 -6.51
CA GLY A 81 2.01 -8.40 -6.92
C GLY A 81 2.58 -9.57 -6.11
N ALA A 82 3.89 -9.59 -5.87
CA ALA A 82 4.57 -10.56 -5.01
C ALA A 82 4.09 -10.44 -3.57
N ARG A 83 4.12 -9.23 -2.99
CA ARG A 83 3.70 -9.01 -1.60
C ARG A 83 2.26 -9.46 -1.36
N LYS A 84 1.34 -9.15 -2.28
CA LYS A 84 -0.06 -9.59 -2.19
C LYS A 84 -0.22 -11.11 -2.29
N ALA A 85 0.61 -11.77 -3.09
CA ALA A 85 0.57 -13.22 -3.22
C ALA A 85 1.10 -13.92 -1.96
N THR A 86 2.13 -13.37 -1.31
CA THR A 86 2.64 -13.90 -0.04
C THR A 86 1.74 -13.57 1.14
N SER A 87 1.15 -12.36 1.17
CA SER A 87 0.25 -11.97 2.26
C SER A 87 -0.97 -12.87 2.29
N LYS A 88 -1.54 -13.25 1.13
CA LYS A 88 -2.69 -14.15 1.07
C LYS A 88 -2.42 -15.54 1.69
N ASP A 89 -1.18 -16.05 1.63
CA ASP A 89 -0.80 -17.30 2.30
C ASP A 89 -0.49 -17.11 3.77
N THR A 90 0.11 -15.97 4.14
CA THR A 90 0.29 -15.61 5.55
C THR A 90 -1.07 -15.46 6.21
N ASP A 91 -1.99 -14.74 5.60
CA ASP A 91 -3.37 -14.52 6.02
C ASP A 91 -4.14 -15.84 6.04
N ALA A 92 -3.97 -16.76 5.08
CA ALA A 92 -4.59 -18.09 5.15
C ALA A 92 -4.00 -18.96 6.29
N SER A 93 -2.70 -18.85 6.58
CA SER A 93 -2.07 -19.54 7.73
C SER A 93 -2.43 -18.89 9.08
N LEU A 94 -2.76 -17.60 9.07
CA LEU A 94 -3.26 -16.84 10.21
C LEU A 94 -4.77 -17.05 10.39
N GLU A 95 -5.57 -17.21 9.33
CA GLU A 95 -7.00 -17.59 9.36
C GLU A 95 -7.20 -18.97 9.97
N GLY A 96 -6.25 -19.89 9.74
CA GLY A 96 -6.16 -21.17 10.48
C GLY A 96 -5.95 -21.01 11.99
N ARG A 97 -5.57 -19.81 12.47
CA ARG A 97 -5.48 -19.41 13.88
C ARG A 97 -6.55 -18.39 14.30
N GLU A 98 -7.11 -17.61 13.37
CA GLU A 98 -8.15 -16.58 13.60
C GLU A 98 -9.58 -17.13 13.52
N THR A 99 -9.78 -18.38 13.08
CA THR A 99 -11.03 -19.10 13.33
C THR A 99 -11.32 -19.31 14.83
N SER A 100 -10.39 -18.93 15.71
CA SER A 100 -10.59 -18.78 17.16
C SER A 100 -10.87 -17.34 17.64
N GLY A 101 -10.91 -16.32 16.77
CA GLY A 101 -10.95 -14.90 17.16
C GLY A 101 -11.81 -13.99 16.24
N ARG A 102 -13.02 -13.72 16.71
CA ARG A 102 -14.12 -12.93 16.15
C ARG A 102 -13.75 -11.48 15.66
N GLY A 103 -13.49 -11.29 14.37
CA GLY A 103 -13.92 -10.08 13.61
C GLY A 103 -13.03 -8.82 13.59
N SER A 104 -11.90 -8.84 12.88
CA SER A 104 -11.16 -7.62 12.48
C SER A 104 -11.86 -6.90 11.30
N ALA A 105 -11.97 -5.57 11.33
CA ALA A 105 -12.52 -4.77 10.23
C ALA A 105 -11.49 -3.76 9.72
N THR A 106 -11.17 -3.82 8.43
CA THR A 106 -10.17 -2.95 7.78
C THR A 106 -10.81 -2.02 6.77
N PHE A 107 -10.46 -0.73 6.82
CA PHE A 107 -10.99 0.29 5.93
C PHE A 107 -9.87 0.95 5.11
N HIS A 108 -10.06 1.03 3.79
CA HIS A 108 -9.06 1.53 2.84
C HIS A 108 -9.46 2.87 2.22
N ALA A 109 -8.48 3.76 2.01
CA ALA A 109 -8.68 5.06 1.37
C ALA A 109 -8.64 4.95 -0.17
N VAL A 110 -9.60 4.20 -0.74
CA VAL A 110 -9.60 3.81 -2.16
C VAL A 110 -9.69 5.01 -3.11
N LYS A 111 -10.38 6.09 -2.72
CA LYS A 111 -10.64 7.23 -3.61
C LYS A 111 -9.38 8.02 -3.95
N GLN A 112 -8.51 8.27 -2.96
CA GLN A 112 -7.24 8.97 -3.18
C GLN A 112 -6.27 8.14 -4.01
N GLY A 113 -6.19 6.84 -3.73
CA GLY A 113 -5.35 5.91 -4.51
C GLY A 113 -5.77 5.84 -5.98
N ASN A 114 -7.07 5.75 -6.27
CA ASN A 114 -7.57 5.72 -7.66
C ASN A 114 -7.30 7.04 -8.40
N LEU A 115 -7.45 8.19 -7.74
CA LEU A 115 -7.17 9.50 -8.36
C LEU A 115 -5.69 9.63 -8.75
N MET A 116 -4.79 9.26 -7.85
CA MET A 116 -3.35 9.37 -8.09
C MET A 116 -2.87 8.37 -9.14
N LEU A 117 -3.43 7.16 -9.14
CA LEU A 117 -3.18 6.16 -10.16
C LEU A 117 -3.67 6.62 -11.53
N GLY A 118 -4.89 7.17 -11.61
CA GLY A 118 -5.44 7.71 -12.85
C GLY A 118 -4.60 8.85 -13.41
N CYS A 119 -4.21 9.81 -12.56
CA CYS A 119 -3.35 10.92 -12.97
C CYS A 119 -1.98 10.43 -13.45
N GLY A 120 -1.37 9.48 -12.74
CA GLY A 120 -0.10 8.88 -13.15
C GLY A 120 -0.17 8.18 -14.52
N ILE A 121 -1.27 7.48 -14.82
CA ILE A 121 -1.49 6.85 -16.14
C ILE A 121 -1.63 7.91 -17.23
N VAL A 122 -2.37 8.99 -16.98
CA VAL A 122 -2.55 10.07 -17.98
C VAL A 122 -1.21 10.74 -18.30
N VAL A 123 -0.41 11.06 -17.28
CA VAL A 123 0.93 11.65 -17.47
C VAL A 123 1.84 10.70 -18.23
N LEU A 124 1.78 9.39 -17.95
CA LEU A 124 2.54 8.37 -18.67
C LEU A 124 2.12 8.30 -20.15
N LEU A 125 0.82 8.37 -20.45
CA LEU A 125 0.33 8.38 -21.83
C LEU A 125 0.77 9.64 -22.59
N ILE A 126 0.72 10.81 -21.94
CA ILE A 126 1.21 12.06 -22.54
C ILE A 126 2.71 11.93 -22.84
N PHE A 127 3.50 11.44 -21.88
CA PHE A 127 4.93 11.22 -22.07
C PHE A 127 5.22 10.31 -23.28
N MET A 128 4.48 9.21 -23.41
CA MET A 128 4.64 8.27 -24.54
C MET A 128 4.25 8.87 -25.90
N LEU A 129 3.29 9.80 -25.93
CA LEU A 129 2.81 10.44 -27.18
C LEU A 129 3.65 11.63 -27.61
N SER A 130 4.53 12.14 -26.76
CA SER A 130 5.11 13.46 -26.96
C SER A 130 6.37 13.48 -27.84
N ASP A 131 6.99 12.36 -28.23
CA ASP A 131 8.29 12.31 -28.95
C ASP A 131 9.36 13.27 -28.36
N LEU A 132 9.21 13.64 -27.08
CA LEU A 132 9.95 14.74 -26.47
C LEU A 132 11.28 14.19 -25.94
N SER A 133 12.31 14.34 -26.76
CA SER A 133 13.68 13.81 -26.61
C SER A 133 14.45 14.17 -25.32
N SER A 134 13.89 14.97 -24.40
CA SER A 134 14.58 15.37 -23.16
C SER A 134 13.79 15.24 -21.85
N THR A 135 12.67 14.51 -21.83
CA THR A 135 11.75 14.49 -20.66
C THR A 135 11.80 13.22 -19.79
N ALA A 136 12.99 12.69 -19.52
CA ALA A 136 13.17 11.57 -18.58
C ALA A 136 12.51 11.83 -17.19
N SER A 137 12.38 13.11 -16.79
CA SER A 137 11.71 13.53 -15.56
C SER A 137 10.20 13.29 -15.55
N LEU A 138 9.50 13.41 -16.68
CA LEU A 138 8.04 13.17 -16.75
C LEU A 138 7.70 11.68 -16.63
N GLY A 139 8.50 10.82 -17.26
CA GLY A 139 8.42 9.38 -17.08
C GLY A 139 8.60 8.97 -15.61
N ALA A 140 9.63 9.52 -14.94
CA ALA A 140 9.87 9.27 -13.52
C ALA A 140 8.71 9.75 -12.62
N ILE A 141 8.19 10.96 -12.84
CA ILE A 141 7.04 11.51 -12.08
C ILE A 141 5.81 10.62 -12.25
N SER A 142 5.49 10.23 -13.49
CA SER A 142 4.32 9.40 -13.78
C SER A 142 4.36 8.07 -13.01
N GLY A 143 5.53 7.43 -12.98
CA GLY A 143 5.69 6.18 -12.29
C GLY A 143 5.67 6.33 -10.76
N ILE A 144 6.26 7.38 -10.19
CA ILE A 144 6.14 7.67 -8.74
C ILE A 144 4.66 7.83 -8.35
N MET A 145 3.87 8.52 -9.19
CA MET A 145 2.43 8.72 -8.95
C MET A 145 1.65 7.40 -9.01
N ILE A 146 1.93 6.54 -10.00
CA ILE A 146 1.31 5.21 -10.12
C ILE A 146 1.63 4.37 -8.89
N VAL A 147 2.90 4.31 -8.50
CA VAL A 147 3.39 3.58 -7.32
C VAL A 147 2.66 4.02 -6.07
N MET A 148 2.65 5.31 -5.81
CA MET A 148 2.03 5.86 -4.62
C MET A 148 0.50 5.65 -4.65
N GLY A 149 -0.13 5.68 -5.83
CA GLY A 149 -1.55 5.33 -6.00
C GLY A 149 -1.86 3.89 -5.60
N VAL A 150 -1.04 2.92 -6.05
CA VAL A 150 -1.21 1.50 -5.67
C VAL A 150 -0.89 1.27 -4.20
N TRP A 151 0.14 1.93 -3.67
CA TRP A 151 0.49 1.88 -2.25
C TRP A 151 -0.68 2.35 -1.38
N TRP A 152 -1.26 3.50 -1.71
CA TRP A 152 -2.37 4.08 -0.95
C TRP A 152 -3.60 3.18 -0.96
N LYS A 153 -3.87 2.51 -2.09
CA LYS A 153 -4.95 1.52 -2.21
C LYS A 153 -4.72 0.29 -1.33
N SER A 154 -3.47 -0.11 -1.16
CA SER A 154 -3.08 -1.30 -0.39
C SER A 154 -2.92 -1.03 1.11
N SER A 155 -2.73 0.23 1.51
CA SER A 155 -2.53 0.59 2.91
C SER A 155 -3.88 0.78 3.62
N PRO A 156 -4.20 0.01 4.67
CA PRO A 156 -5.39 0.26 5.47
C PRO A 156 -5.24 1.60 6.19
N LEU A 157 -6.28 2.43 6.11
CA LEU A 157 -6.33 3.73 6.78
C LEU A 157 -6.63 3.53 8.27
N VAL A 158 -7.59 2.64 8.55
CA VAL A 158 -8.02 2.29 9.90
C VAL A 158 -8.24 0.79 9.96
N GLU A 159 -7.66 0.17 10.98
CA GLU A 159 -7.82 -1.24 11.30
C GLU A 159 -8.38 -1.35 12.72
N PHE A 160 -9.55 -1.96 12.83
CA PHE A 160 -10.22 -2.20 14.09
C PHE A 160 -9.86 -3.58 14.61
N ARG A 161 -9.15 -3.62 15.75
CA ARG A 161 -8.91 -4.85 16.52
C ARG A 161 -9.83 -4.90 17.74
N ASP A 162 -9.78 -5.98 18.51
CA ASP A 162 -10.72 -6.20 19.61
C ASP A 162 -10.49 -5.24 20.78
N ASP A 163 -9.24 -4.91 21.07
CA ASP A 163 -8.79 -4.09 22.20
C ASP A 163 -8.34 -2.67 21.79
N HIS A 164 -7.92 -2.50 20.54
CA HIS A 164 -7.38 -1.24 20.06
C HIS A 164 -7.73 -0.91 18.60
N LEU A 165 -7.57 0.37 18.29
CA LEU A 165 -7.71 0.98 16.98
C LEU A 165 -6.32 1.33 16.44
N LEU A 166 -5.99 0.82 15.25
CA LEU A 166 -4.78 1.20 14.53
C LEU A 166 -5.14 2.22 13.45
N ILE A 167 -4.56 3.41 13.57
CA ILE A 167 -4.73 4.50 12.58
C ILE A 167 -3.41 4.69 11.85
N ASN A 168 -3.46 4.50 10.54
CA ASN A 168 -2.33 4.75 9.66
C ASN A 168 -2.35 6.21 9.19
N ARG A 169 -1.37 7.00 9.63
CA ARG A 169 -1.31 8.46 9.35
C ARG A 169 -0.58 8.81 8.04
N GLY A 170 -0.11 7.82 7.30
CA GLY A 170 0.59 8.01 6.02
C GLY A 170 1.87 7.18 5.91
N PRO A 171 2.58 7.28 4.78
CA PRO A 171 3.69 6.38 4.44
C PRO A 171 4.91 6.54 5.36
N VAL A 172 5.15 7.74 5.89
CA VAL A 172 6.35 8.07 6.69
C VAL A 172 6.04 8.20 8.18
N ARG A 173 4.76 8.32 8.56
CA ARG A 173 4.37 8.51 9.97
C ARG A 173 4.11 7.16 10.63
N SER A 174 4.60 7.01 11.86
CA SER A 174 4.34 5.82 12.67
C SER A 174 2.83 5.58 12.83
N LYS A 175 2.45 4.30 12.81
CA LYS A 175 1.07 3.88 13.09
C LYS A 175 0.71 4.33 14.50
N LEU A 176 -0.45 4.96 14.65
CA LEU A 176 -0.98 5.31 15.95
C LEU A 176 -1.85 4.15 16.44
N MET A 177 -1.46 3.58 17.57
CA MET A 177 -2.26 2.60 18.31
C MET A 177 -3.00 3.33 19.42
N LEU A 178 -4.32 3.20 19.46
CA LEU A 178 -5.20 3.78 20.48
C LEU A 178 -6.07 2.69 21.08
N ARG A 179 -6.07 2.54 22.40
CA ARG A 179 -7.04 1.63 23.05
C ARG A 179 -8.43 2.27 23.04
N TYR A 180 -9.48 1.46 23.03
CA TYR A 180 -10.84 2.02 23.07
C TYR A 180 -11.14 2.78 24.37
N SER A 181 -10.53 2.38 25.49
CA SER A 181 -10.61 3.10 26.77
C SER A 181 -9.95 4.47 26.75
N GLU A 182 -8.95 4.68 25.88
CA GLU A 182 -8.28 5.98 25.74
C GLU A 182 -9.14 7.00 24.98
N ILE A 183 -10.25 6.57 24.36
CA ILE A 183 -11.13 7.42 23.54
C ILE A 183 -12.18 8.07 24.43
N LEU A 184 -12.03 9.38 24.67
CA LEU A 184 -12.95 10.18 25.47
C LEU A 184 -14.25 10.45 24.72
N ARG A 185 -14.10 11.02 23.50
CA ARG A 185 -15.22 11.50 22.68
C ARG A 185 -14.94 11.30 21.20
N VAL A 186 -16.00 11.03 20.45
CA VAL A 186 -15.97 10.96 18.99
C VAL A 186 -16.88 12.04 18.41
N GLU A 187 -16.32 12.94 17.61
CA GLU A 187 -17.09 13.93 16.86
C GLU A 187 -17.18 13.51 15.38
N TYR A 188 -18.41 13.31 14.91
CA TYR A 188 -18.67 12.95 13.52
C TYR A 188 -18.94 14.20 12.68
N LYS A 189 -18.11 14.44 11.67
CA LYS A 189 -18.32 15.47 10.63
C LYS A 189 -18.57 14.80 9.29
N ARG A 190 -19.20 15.52 8.36
CA ARG A 190 -19.61 15.00 7.03
C ARG A 190 -18.48 14.31 6.22
N ARG A 191 -17.22 14.72 6.40
CA ARG A 191 -16.04 14.17 5.70
C ARG A 191 -14.87 13.82 6.63
N SER A 192 -15.05 13.91 7.94
CA SER A 192 -14.01 13.57 8.91
C SER A 192 -14.61 13.10 10.23
N CYS A 193 -13.91 12.18 10.90
CA CYS A 193 -14.22 11.76 12.25
C CYS A 193 -13.09 12.24 13.16
N ILE A 194 -13.40 13.03 14.19
CA ILE A 194 -12.41 13.55 15.13
C ILE A 194 -12.52 12.74 16.42
N LEU A 195 -11.45 12.03 16.74
CA LEU A 195 -11.30 11.28 17.98
C LEU A 195 -10.56 12.13 19.00
N HIS A 196 -11.20 12.35 20.14
CA HIS A 196 -10.58 12.93 21.31
C HIS A 196 -10.09 11.79 22.19
N TYR A 197 -8.80 11.77 22.48
CA TYR A 197 -8.19 10.69 23.23
C TYR A 197 -7.17 11.20 24.25
N ARG A 198 -6.94 10.37 25.25
CA ARG A 198 -5.98 10.59 26.33
C ARG A 198 -5.10 9.36 26.45
N ARG A 199 -3.78 9.55 26.32
CA ARG A 199 -2.82 8.45 26.33
C ARG A 199 -2.36 8.17 27.76
N GLN A 200 -2.53 6.95 28.24
CA GLN A 200 -2.04 6.56 29.56
C GLN A 200 -0.50 6.60 29.58
N GLY A 201 0.09 7.26 30.58
CA GLY A 201 1.54 7.27 30.81
C GLY A 201 2.34 8.44 30.21
N ASN A 202 1.69 9.49 29.72
CA ASN A 202 2.39 10.74 29.39
C ASN A 202 2.00 11.81 30.41
N GLU A 203 2.99 12.38 31.11
CA GLU A 203 2.76 13.45 32.06
C GLU A 203 2.09 14.65 31.36
N VAL A 204 1.11 15.22 32.06
CA VAL A 204 0.14 16.22 31.62
C VAL A 204 -1.02 15.65 30.81
N ASP A 205 -2.16 15.61 31.50
CA ASP A 205 -3.52 15.19 31.13
C ASP A 205 -4.13 16.00 29.97
N LYS A 206 -3.39 16.15 28.86
CA LYS A 206 -3.82 16.94 27.70
C LYS A 206 -4.69 16.09 26.78
N ASP A 207 -5.94 16.51 26.64
CA ASP A 207 -6.86 16.00 25.62
C ASP A 207 -6.26 16.22 24.23
N ARG A 208 -5.96 15.13 23.52
CA ARG A 208 -5.43 15.16 22.15
C ARG A 208 -6.54 14.88 21.17
N LYS A 209 -6.47 15.51 19.99
CA LYS A 209 -7.42 15.30 18.90
C LYS A 209 -6.73 14.67 17.71
N ILE A 210 -7.36 13.67 17.10
CA ILE A 210 -6.95 13.13 15.80
C ILE A 210 -8.13 13.12 14.84
N GLY A 211 -7.95 13.72 13.67
CA GLY A 211 -8.89 13.63 12.56
C GLY A 211 -8.59 12.44 11.68
N ILE A 212 -9.57 11.56 11.50
CA ILE A 212 -9.60 10.53 10.46
C ILE A 212 -10.40 11.10 9.29
N ALA A 213 -9.78 11.17 8.11
CA ALA A 213 -10.44 11.65 6.90
C ALA A 213 -11.39 10.58 6.33
N SER A 214 -12.63 10.53 6.83
CA SER A 214 -13.68 9.66 6.29
C SER A 214 -14.06 10.01 4.84
N GLY A 215 -13.69 11.22 4.38
CA GLY A 215 -13.80 11.66 2.99
C GLY A 215 -13.14 10.73 1.97
N GLY A 216 -12.08 10.01 2.37
CA GLY A 216 -11.37 9.04 1.52
C GLY A 216 -12.05 7.67 1.41
N LEU A 217 -13.00 7.37 2.30
CA LEU A 217 -13.78 6.13 2.30
C LEU A 217 -14.91 6.19 1.26
N LEU A 218 -15.28 5.03 0.74
CA LEU A 218 -16.48 4.85 -0.09
C LEU A 218 -17.73 5.18 0.72
N GLN A 219 -18.78 5.67 0.05
CA GLN A 219 -19.99 6.14 0.72
C GLN A 219 -20.69 5.04 1.55
N HIS A 220 -20.68 3.80 1.07
CA HIS A 220 -21.23 2.64 1.80
C HIS A 220 -20.34 2.21 2.99
N ASP A 221 -19.03 2.38 2.87
CA ASP A 221 -18.08 2.04 3.93
C ASP A 221 -18.11 3.04 5.10
N ARG A 222 -18.51 4.29 4.84
CA ARG A 222 -18.63 5.30 5.90
C ARG A 222 -19.64 4.91 6.97
N GLY A 223 -20.82 4.44 6.58
CA GLY A 223 -21.83 3.99 7.54
C GLY A 223 -21.35 2.80 8.36
N ARG A 224 -20.67 1.83 7.71
CA ARG A 224 -20.07 0.69 8.41
C ARG A 224 -18.95 1.10 9.37
N PHE A 225 -18.11 2.04 8.95
CA PHE A 225 -17.03 2.59 9.76
C PHE A 225 -17.56 3.28 11.02
N GLU A 226 -18.56 4.14 10.87
CA GLU A 226 -19.17 4.87 11.99
C GLU A 226 -19.89 3.93 12.97
N LEU A 227 -20.64 2.95 12.44
CA LEU A 227 -21.31 1.95 13.26
C LEU A 227 -20.31 1.07 14.02
N ALA A 228 -19.25 0.61 13.35
CA ALA A 228 -18.21 -0.21 13.97
C ALA A 228 -17.46 0.56 15.06
N LEU A 229 -17.12 1.83 14.80
CA LEU A 229 -16.45 2.70 15.77
C LEU A 229 -17.34 2.95 16.99
N ARG A 230 -18.62 3.31 16.80
CA ARG A 230 -19.56 3.53 17.90
C ARG A 230 -19.68 2.27 18.77
N ASN A 231 -19.98 1.13 18.16
CA ASN A 231 -20.21 -0.12 18.89
C ASN A 231 -18.98 -0.56 19.71
N ARG A 232 -17.76 -0.38 19.17
CA ARG A 232 -16.53 -0.78 19.88
C ARG A 232 -16.12 0.21 20.98
N VAL A 233 -16.31 1.51 20.75
CA VAL A 233 -16.06 2.52 21.79
C VAL A 233 -16.99 2.33 22.98
N GLU A 234 -18.28 2.05 22.75
CA GLU A 234 -19.25 1.79 23.83
C GLU A 234 -18.90 0.53 24.63
N ARG A 235 -18.51 -0.57 23.97
CA ARG A 235 -18.05 -1.80 24.66
C ARG A 235 -16.76 -1.59 25.44
N GLY A 236 -15.83 -0.80 24.89
CA GLY A 236 -14.57 -0.47 25.55
C GLY A 236 -14.79 0.28 26.87
N LYS A 237 -15.77 1.18 26.91
CA LYS A 237 -16.17 1.89 28.14
C LYS A 237 -16.81 0.95 29.17
N GLN A 238 -17.77 0.11 28.74
CA GLN A 238 -18.41 -0.86 29.64
C GLN A 238 -17.43 -1.84 30.29
N SER A 239 -16.39 -2.25 29.55
CA SER A 239 -15.38 -3.17 30.08
C SER A 239 -14.49 -2.52 31.16
N GLN A 240 -14.35 -1.20 31.14
CA GLN A 240 -13.59 -0.45 32.13
C GLN A 240 -14.41 -0.25 33.42
N ASP A 241 -15.70 0.08 33.30
CA ASP A 241 -16.59 0.26 34.46
C ASP A 241 -16.71 -1.03 35.30
N VAL A 242 -16.65 -2.20 34.67
CA VAL A 242 -16.67 -3.52 35.36
C VAL A 242 -15.37 -3.82 36.10
N LEU A 243 -14.24 -3.24 35.68
CA LEU A 243 -12.95 -3.44 36.35
C LEU A 243 -12.71 -2.47 37.51
N GLU A 244 -13.44 -1.35 37.55
CA GLU A 244 -13.31 -0.29 38.57
C GLU A 244 -14.38 -0.37 39.68
N GLY A 245 -15.44 -1.18 39.52
CA GLY A 245 -16.51 -1.40 40.50
C GLY A 245 -16.38 -2.71 41.27
#